data_AF-A0A5Q0GQF0-F1
#
_entry.id   AF-A0A5Q0GQF0-F1
#
_cell.length_a   1.000
_cell.length_b   1.000
_cell.length_c   1.000
_cell.angle_alpha   90.00
_cell.angle_beta   90.00
_cell.angle_gamma   90.00
#
_symmetry.space_group_name_H-M   'P 1'
#
loop_
_entity.id
_entity.type
_entity.pdbx_description
1 polymer ?
#
loop_
_entity_poly.entity_id
_entity_poly.type
_entity_poly.pdbx_seq_one_letter_code
_entity_poly.pdbx_strand_id
1 'polypeptide(L)' 'MVAETRKRSLVLHLAANPNPISIRLSEETAADLAPRLIQVVRNGHTQAIPTEDGKEFVVNFSHVVAAHFA' A
#
# COMPACT_ATOMS: atom_id res chain seq x y z
N MET A 1 -18.56 -19.70 8.65
CA MET A 1 -18.13 -19.18 7.33
C MET A 1 -16.71 -18.68 7.53
N VAL A 2 -15.71 -19.38 6.99
CA VAL A 2 -14.34 -18.86 6.99
C VAL A 2 -14.33 -17.69 6.01
N ALA A 3 -14.14 -16.48 6.51
CA ALA A 3 -13.86 -15.34 5.66
C ALA A 3 -12.61 -15.71 4.86
N GLU A 4 -12.75 -15.87 3.56
CA GLU A 4 -11.61 -16.04 2.67
C GLU A 4 -10.79 -14.74 2.77
N THR A 5 -9.73 -14.77 3.59
CA THR A 5 -8.83 -13.65 3.79
C THR A 5 -8.17 -13.35 2.46
N ARG A 6 -8.79 -12.48 1.65
CA ARG A 6 -8.19 -11.96 0.43
C ARG A 6 -6.97 -11.16 0.86
N LYS A 7 -5.80 -11.79 0.76
CA LYS A 7 -4.50 -11.13 0.92
C LYS A 7 -4.42 -10.00 -0.09
N ARG A 8 -4.59 -8.76 0.36
CA ARG A 8 -4.53 -7.58 -0.48
C ARG A 8 -3.09 -7.09 -0.56
N SER A 9 -2.56 -7.04 -1.76
CA SER A 9 -1.22 -6.46 -1.99
C SER A 9 -1.37 -5.01 -2.44
N LEU A 10 -0.62 -4.10 -1.84
CA LEU A 10 -0.49 -2.73 -2.34
C LEU A 10 0.64 -2.71 -3.37
N VAL A 11 0.29 -2.36 -4.60
CA VAL A 11 1.24 -2.20 -5.70
C VAL A 11 1.54 -0.72 -5.87
N LEU A 12 2.83 -0.39 -5.89
CA LEU A 12 3.36 0.97 -6.01
C LEU A 12 4.23 1.07 -7.26
N HIS A 13 3.92 2.04 -8.12
CA HIS A 13 4.78 2.44 -9.24
C HIS A 13 5.53 3.70 -8.83
N LEU A 14 6.86 3.68 -8.90
CA LEU A 14 7.71 4.80 -8.52
C LEU A 14 8.27 5.51 -9.75
N ALA A 15 8.42 6.84 -9.69
CA ALA A 15 8.86 7.65 -10.82
C ALA A 15 10.21 7.22 -11.43
N ALA A 16 11.15 6.74 -10.61
CA ALA A 16 12.49 6.35 -11.02
C ALA A 16 12.74 4.84 -10.99
N ASN A 17 11.70 4.01 -10.77
CA ASN A 17 11.82 2.55 -10.73
C ASN A 17 10.95 1.91 -11.82
N PRO A 18 11.53 1.21 -12.81
CA PRO A 18 10.75 0.53 -13.85
C PRO A 18 9.96 -0.66 -13.30
N ASN A 19 10.35 -1.21 -12.16
CA ASN A 19 9.69 -2.36 -11.55
C ASN A 19 8.77 -1.91 -10.41
N PRO A 20 7.48 -2.28 -10.42
CA PRO A 20 6.59 -1.96 -9.32
C PRO A 20 7.00 -2.69 -8.04
N ILE A 21 6.77 -2.04 -6.91
CA ILE A 21 6.96 -2.63 -5.58
C ILE A 21 5.61 -3.14 -5.10
N SER A 22 5.55 -4.41 -4.70
CA SER A 22 4.34 -5.01 -4.12
C SER A 22 4.56 -5.27 -2.63
N ILE A 23 3.67 -4.73 -1.80
CA ILE A 23 3.72 -4.86 -0.34
C ILE A 23 2.49 -5.63 0.10
N ARG A 24 2.69 -6.74 0.84
CA ARG A 24 1.59 -7.51 1.42
C ARG A 24 1.18 -6.90 2.75
N LEU A 25 -0.08 -6.51 2.83
CA LEU A 25 -0.64 -5.80 3.98
C LEU A 25 -1.46 -6.75 4.85
N SER A 26 -1.56 -6.42 6.14
CA SER A 26 -2.61 -7.02 6.97
C SER A 26 -3.99 -6.60 6.45
N GLU A 27 -5.01 -7.40 6.74
CA GLU A 27 -6.38 -7.13 6.31
C GLU A 27 -6.90 -5.79 6.87
N GLU A 28 -6.57 -5.52 8.14
CA GLU A 28 -6.90 -4.27 8.83
C GLU A 28 -6.28 -3.06 8.13
N THR A 29 -4.97 -3.11 7.86
CA THR A 29 -4.27 -2.02 7.14
C THR A 29 -4.84 -1.82 5.75
N ALA A 30 -5.14 -2.90 5.02
CA ALA A 30 -5.71 -2.80 3.69
C ALA A 30 -7.13 -2.20 3.71
N ALA A 31 -7.94 -2.53 4.71
CA ALA A 31 -9.28 -1.99 4.89
C ALA A 31 -9.26 -0.49 5.25
N ASP A 32 -8.33 -0.06 6.10
CA ASP A 32 -8.12 1.35 6.45
C ASP A 32 -7.54 2.17 5.30
N LEU A 33 -6.53 1.63 4.60
CA LEU A 33 -5.82 2.36 3.55
C LEU A 33 -6.64 2.49 2.26
N ALA A 34 -7.44 1.48 1.89
CA ALA A 34 -8.22 1.46 0.65
C ALA A 34 -9.05 2.73 0.39
N PRO A 35 -9.91 3.21 1.30
CA PRO A 35 -10.72 4.39 1.06
C PRO A 35 -9.90 5.69 0.96
N ARG A 36 -8.70 5.72 1.55
CA ARG A 36 -7.85 6.92 1.60
C ARG A 36 -6.65 6.89 0.65
N LEU A 37 -6.44 5.81 -0.11
CA LEU A 37 -5.28 5.64 -0.98
C LEU A 37 -5.12 6.81 -1.97
N ILE A 38 -6.22 7.25 -2.59
CA ILE A 38 -6.21 8.39 -3.51
C ILE A 38 -5.67 9.65 -2.81
N GLN A 39 -6.11 9.91 -1.57
CA GLN A 39 -5.67 11.07 -0.80
C GLN A 39 -4.19 10.96 -0.41
N VAL A 40 -3.76 9.78 0.03
CA VAL A 40 -2.37 9.53 0.42
C VAL A 40 -1.42 9.76 -0.75
N VAL A 41 -1.75 9.19 -1.93
CA VAL A 41 -0.96 9.39 -3.15
C VAL A 41 -0.98 10.86 -3.58
N ARG A 42 -2.14 11.52 -3.57
CA ARG A 42 -2.28 12.93 -3.98
C ARG A 42 -1.50 13.88 -3.09
N ASN A 43 -1.49 13.65 -1.78
CA ASN A 43 -0.81 14.51 -0.82
C ASN A 43 0.71 14.25 -0.81
N GLY A 44 1.15 13.07 -1.24
CA GLY A 44 2.58 12.74 -1.38
C GLY A 44 3.33 12.64 -0.05
N HIS A 45 2.64 12.48 1.08
CA HIS A 45 3.27 12.40 2.39
C HIS A 45 4.00 11.07 2.61
N THR A 46 5.03 11.08 3.45
CA THR A 46 5.64 9.84 3.93
C THR A 46 4.76 9.18 4.99
N GLN A 47 4.50 7.89 4.83
CA GLN A 47 3.65 7.12 5.74
C GLN A 47 4.27 5.75 6.05
N ALA A 48 4.18 5.33 7.31
CA ALA A 48 4.43 3.94 7.70
C ALA A 48 3.20 3.08 7.40
N ILE A 49 3.42 1.94 6.76
CA ILE A 49 2.38 0.99 6.38
C ILE A 49 2.68 -0.37 7.04
N PRO A 50 1.82 -0.84 7.97
CA PRO A 50 1.99 -2.14 8.59
C PRO A 50 1.77 -3.29 7.59
N THR A 51 2.65 -4.28 7.61
CA THR A 51 2.62 -5.44 6.71
C THR A 51 2.05 -6.70 7.37
N GLU A 52 1.77 -7.73 6.57
CA GLU A 52 1.21 -9.00 7.07
C GLU A 52 2.13 -9.70 8.09
N ASP A 53 3.45 -9.45 8.04
CA ASP A 53 4.46 -10.04 8.92
C ASP A 53 4.75 -9.21 10.18
N GLY A 54 3.92 -8.21 10.48
CA GLY A 54 4.05 -7.37 11.68
C GLY A 54 5.19 -6.35 11.62
N LYS A 55 5.80 -6.15 10.44
CA LYS A 55 6.77 -5.08 10.17
C LYS A 55 6.08 -3.82 9.65
N GLU A 56 6.86 -2.77 9.45
CA GLU A 56 6.40 -1.52 8.85
C GLU A 56 7.25 -1.18 7.61
N PHE A 57 6.57 -0.78 6.54
CA PHE A 57 7.20 -0.17 5.38
C PHE A 57 7.00 1.33 5.42
N VAL A 58 8.09 2.09 5.43
CA VAL A 58 8.03 3.55 5.31
C VAL A 58 8.02 3.90 3.82
N VAL A 59 6.90 4.41 3.35
CA VAL A 59 6.68 4.76 1.94
C VAL A 59 6.60 6.27 1.80
N ASN A 60 7.48 6.85 0.99
CA ASN A 60 7.38 8.24 0.58
C ASN A 60 6.47 8.33 -0.66
N PHE A 61 5.23 8.79 -0.48
CA PHE A 61 4.26 8.88 -1.58
C PHE A 61 4.56 9.99 -2.59
N SER A 62 5.44 10.95 -2.30
CA SER A 62 5.85 11.98 -3.27
C SER A 62 6.56 11.42 -4.51
N HIS A 63 7.07 10.18 -4.42
CA HIS A 63 7.74 9.49 -5.53
C HIS A 63 6.85 8.42 -6.18
N VAL A 64 5.63 8.23 -5.69
CA VAL A 64 4.66 7.26 -6.22
C VAL A 64 3.87 7.91 -7.34
N VAL A 65 3.95 7.36 -8.55
CA VAL A 65 3.22 7.86 -9.73
C VAL A 65 1.88 7.16 -9.93
N ALA A 66 1.76 5.93 -9.44
CA ALA A 66 0.51 5.18 -9.41
C ALA A 66 0.52 4.18 -8.26
N ALA A 67 -0.65 3.93 -7.68
CA ALA A 67 -0.83 2.89 -6.68
C ALA A 67 -2.19 2.21 -6.86
N HIS A 68 -2.24 0.90 -6.62
CA HIS A 68 -3.49 0.16 -6.61
C HIS A 68 -3.39 -1.06 -5.69
N PHE A 69 -4.54 -1.60 -5.29
CA PHE A 69 -4.59 -2.91 -4.63
C PHE A 69 -4.70 -4.01 -5.69
N ALA A 70 -4.08 -5.15 -5.42
CA ALA A 70 -4.16 -6.39 -6.18
C ALA A 70 -4.68 -7.53 -5.30
#